data_AF-A0A6C1E8D8-F1
#
_entry.id   AF-A0A6C1E8D8-F1
#
_cell.length_a   1.000
_cell.length_b   1.000
_cell.length_c   1.000
_cell.angle_alpha   90.00
_cell.angle_beta   90.00
_cell.angle_gamma   90.00
#
_symmetry.space_group_name_H-M   'P 1'
#
loop_
_entity.id
_entity.type
_entity.pdbx_description
1 polymer ?
#
loop_
_entity_poly.entity_id
_entity_poly.type
_entity_poly.pdbx_seq_one_letter_code
_entity_poly.pdbx_strand_id
1 'polypeptide(L)'
;MIATPIRLAKSAFVGARHPAVKHAPEIIVHPCATNGMLPGSKDCISVSKFMENYKPFRVVPVNRSVSASPSAAKTSAFVNRALGKDELASIFELPARFQFKPIGEKELETINSGGAW
;
A
#
# COMPACT_ATOMS: atom_id res chain seq x y z
N MET A 1 29.16 -38.83 -27.04
CA MET A 1 28.94 -37.75 -26.06
C MET A 1 27.78 -38.19 -25.16
N ILE A 2 28.07 -38.51 -23.90
CA ILE A 2 27.10 -39.11 -22.97
C ILE A 2 26.35 -37.98 -22.26
N ALA A 3 25.08 -37.80 -22.58
CA ALA A 3 24.22 -36.85 -21.88
C ALA A 3 23.89 -37.39 -20.49
N THR A 4 24.41 -36.74 -19.45
CA THR A 4 24.06 -37.02 -18.06
C THR A 4 22.73 -36.36 -17.74
N PRO A 5 21.71 -37.09 -17.25
CA PRO A 5 20.45 -36.47 -16.84
C PRO A 5 20.66 -35.70 -15.53
N ILE A 6 20.53 -34.38 -15.58
CA ILE A 6 20.46 -33.52 -14.39
C ILE A 6 19.17 -33.88 -13.66
N ARG A 7 19.30 -34.52 -12.49
CA ARG A 7 18.18 -34.75 -11.58
C ARG A 7 17.78 -33.42 -10.97
N LEU A 8 16.68 -32.83 -11.45
CA LEU A 8 16.02 -31.72 -10.79
C LEU A 8 15.56 -32.20 -9.40
N ALA A 9 16.16 -31.65 -8.33
CA ALA A 9 15.68 -31.92 -6.99
C ALA A 9 14.22 -31.45 -6.90
N LYS A 10 13.31 -32.39 -6.60
CA LYS A 10 11.92 -32.06 -6.28
C LYS A 10 11.94 -31.27 -4.97
N SER A 11 11.84 -29.95 -5.05
CA SER A 11 11.44 -29.16 -3.90
C SER A 11 10.01 -29.57 -3.55
N ALA A 12 9.85 -30.28 -2.43
CA ALA A 12 8.55 -30.50 -1.85
C ALA A 12 8.07 -29.14 -1.31
N PHE A 13 7.11 -28.53 -2.00
CA PHE A 13 6.46 -27.33 -1.51
C PHE A 13 5.71 -27.71 -0.22
N VAL A 14 6.25 -27.33 0.95
CA VAL A 14 5.63 -27.53 2.27
C VAL A 14 4.55 -26.46 2.49
N GLY A 15 3.69 -26.30 1.49
CA GLY A 15 2.52 -25.44 1.55
C GLY A 15 1.32 -26.31 1.22
N ALA A 16 0.32 -26.34 2.10
CA ALA A 16 -0.94 -26.99 1.81
C ALA A 16 -1.50 -26.48 0.47
N ARG A 17 -2.23 -27.33 -0.28
CA ARG A 17 -3.00 -26.85 -1.44
C ARG A 17 -3.93 -25.75 -0.95
N HIS A 18 -3.66 -24.51 -1.36
CA HIS A 18 -4.56 -23.40 -1.10
C HIS A 18 -5.97 -23.80 -1.55
N PRO A 19 -7.01 -23.57 -0.73
CA PRO A 19 -8.37 -23.84 -1.15
C PRO A 19 -8.63 -23.03 -2.41
N ALA A 20 -9.09 -23.70 -3.47
CA ALA A 20 -9.58 -23.00 -4.65
C ALA A 20 -10.77 -22.14 -4.20
N VAL A 21 -10.57 -20.84 -4.12
CA VAL A 21 -11.62 -19.89 -3.77
C VAL A 21 -12.68 -19.99 -4.85
N LYS A 22 -13.87 -20.49 -4.49
CA LYS A 22 -15.02 -20.43 -5.37
C LYS A 22 -15.44 -18.97 -5.47
N HIS A 23 -15.05 -18.31 -6.55
CA HIS A 23 -15.55 -16.98 -6.84
C HIS A 23 -17.08 -17.02 -6.97
N ALA A 24 -17.76 -15.95 -6.55
CA ALA A 24 -19.21 -15.85 -6.66
C ALA A 24 -19.64 -16.06 -8.12
N PRO A 25 -20.71 -16.83 -8.39
CA PRO A 25 -21.18 -17.08 -9.74
C PRO A 25 -21.78 -15.82 -10.39
N GLU A 26 -22.22 -14.87 -9.56
CA GLU A 26 -22.88 -13.65 -9.97
C GLU A 26 -21.98 -12.44 -9.70
N ILE A 27 -21.76 -11.64 -10.74
CA ILE A 27 -20.98 -10.41 -10.66
C ILE A 27 -21.91 -9.33 -10.13
N ILE A 28 -21.76 -9.02 -8.84
CA ILE A 28 -22.55 -7.98 -8.17
C ILE A 28 -21.86 -6.62 -8.39
N VAL A 29 -22.67 -5.59 -8.64
CA VAL A 29 -22.20 -4.21 -8.75
C VAL A 29 -21.62 -3.75 -7.41
N HIS A 30 -20.44 -3.14 -7.44
CA HIS A 30 -19.88 -2.55 -6.23
C HIS A 30 -20.74 -1.33 -5.82
N PRO A 31 -21.06 -1.14 -4.53
CA PRO A 31 -21.91 -0.03 -4.07
C PRO A 31 -21.35 1.37 -4.42
N CYS A 32 -20.03 1.49 -4.61
CA CYS A 32 -19.39 2.74 -5.06
C CYS A 32 -19.25 2.86 -6.58
N ALA A 33 -19.81 1.93 -7.37
CA ALA A 33 -19.80 2.05 -8.83
C ALA A 33 -20.74 3.20 -9.22
N THR A 34 -20.19 4.21 -9.92
CA THR A 34 -21.00 5.26 -10.52
C THR A 34 -22.03 4.63 -11.45
N ASN A 35 -23.32 4.83 -11.13
CA ASN A 35 -24.48 4.27 -11.83
C ASN A 35 -24.60 2.73 -11.83
N GLY A 36 -23.94 2.03 -10.90
CA GLY A 36 -24.05 0.58 -10.81
C GLY A 36 -23.50 -0.15 -12.05
N MET A 37 -22.50 0.41 -12.71
CA MET A 37 -21.91 -0.23 -13.89
C MET A 37 -21.11 -1.48 -13.51
N LEU A 38 -21.32 -2.56 -14.27
CA LEU A 38 -20.50 -3.76 -14.19
C LEU A 38 -19.27 -3.63 -15.11
N PRO A 39 -18.10 -4.14 -14.70
CA PRO A 39 -16.96 -4.25 -15.60
C PRO A 39 -17.33 -5.04 -16.87
N GLY A 40 -17.07 -4.47 -18.05
CA GLY A 40 -17.38 -5.10 -19.34
C GLY A 40 -18.85 -5.07 -19.76
N SER A 41 -19.70 -4.33 -19.04
CA SER A 41 -21.07 -4.03 -19.46
C SER A 41 -21.11 -3.18 -20.74
N LYS A 42 -22.27 -3.12 -21.39
CA LYS A 42 -22.49 -2.29 -22.59
C LYS A 42 -22.28 -0.80 -22.34
N ASP A 43 -22.41 -0.38 -21.08
CA ASP A 43 -22.24 1.01 -20.65
C ASP A 43 -20.76 1.39 -20.48
N CYS A 44 -19.85 0.41 -20.48
CA CYS A 44 -18.41 0.66 -20.43
C CYS A 44 -17.87 1.07 -21.81
N ILE A 45 -17.02 2.09 -21.83
CA ILE A 45 -16.28 2.51 -23.03
C ILE A 45 -15.29 1.40 -23.42
N SER A 46 -15.19 1.09 -24.71
CA SER A 46 -14.20 0.12 -25.19
C SER A 46 -12.78 0.66 -25.04
N VAL A 47 -11.83 -0.25 -24.84
CA VAL A 47 -10.40 0.11 -24.68
C VAL A 47 -9.91 0.96 -25.85
N SER A 48 -10.29 0.60 -27.08
CA SER A 48 -9.92 1.34 -28.29
C SER A 48 -10.39 2.79 -28.25
N LYS A 49 -11.66 3.04 -27.88
CA LYS A 49 -12.23 4.40 -27.78
C LYS A 49 -11.62 5.22 -26.65
N PHE A 50 -11.23 4.56 -25.55
CA PHE A 50 -10.54 5.22 -24.46
C PHE A 50 -9.11 5.64 -24.89
N MET A 51 -8.41 4.78 -25.62
CA MET A 51 -7.04 5.04 -26.10
C MET A 51 -6.95 6.17 -27.13
N GLU A 52 -8.00 6.41 -27.93
CA GLU A 52 -8.05 7.54 -28.88
C GLU A 52 -7.90 8.90 -28.18
N ASN A 53 -8.47 9.04 -26.98
CA ASN A 53 -8.44 10.28 -26.20
C ASN A 53 -7.36 10.25 -25.10
N TYR A 54 -6.64 9.14 -24.97
CA TYR A 54 -5.66 8.96 -23.92
C TYR A 54 -4.41 9.79 -24.21
N LYS A 55 -4.25 10.88 -23.47
CA LYS A 55 -3.01 11.65 -23.45
C LYS A 55 -2.05 11.00 -22.45
N PRO A 56 -0.95 10.39 -22.90
CA PRO A 56 0.00 9.79 -21.98
C PRO A 56 0.56 10.87 -21.06
N PHE A 57 0.59 10.57 -19.76
CA PHE A 57 1.21 11.45 -18.78
C PHE A 57 2.70 11.60 -19.12
N ARG A 58 3.10 12.81 -19.53
CA ARG A 58 4.50 13.15 -19.77
C ARG A 58 5.01 13.90 -18.56
N VAL A 59 5.98 13.30 -17.87
CA VAL A 59 6.78 14.02 -16.87
C VAL A 59 7.68 14.97 -17.63
N VAL A 60 7.26 16.24 -17.73
CA VAL A 60 8.10 17.29 -18.29
C VAL A 60 9.00 17.78 -17.15
N PRO A 61 10.33 17.65 -17.27
CA PRO A 61 11.23 18.28 -16.30
C PRO A 61 10.99 19.79 -16.38
N VAL A 62 10.54 20.37 -15.26
CA VAL A 62 10.47 21.82 -15.14
C VAL A 62 11.90 22.29 -14.99
N ASN A 63 12.48 22.81 -16.08
CA ASN A 63 13.73 23.56 -16.03
C ASN A 63 13.45 24.88 -15.30
N ARG A 64 13.36 24.84 -13.97
CA ARG A 64 13.51 26.04 -13.15
C ARG A 64 14.97 26.44 -13.32
N SER A 65 15.23 27.53 -14.04
CA SER A 65 16.48 28.26 -13.89
C SER A 65 16.54 28.66 -12.41
N VAL A 66 17.33 27.92 -11.65
CA VAL A 66 17.57 28.20 -10.23
C VAL A 66 18.37 29.50 -10.18
N SER A 67 17.70 30.65 -10.28
CA SER A 67 18.04 31.68 -9.31
C SER A 67 17.57 31.08 -7.98
N ALA A 68 18.53 30.65 -7.17
CA ALA A 68 18.29 30.19 -5.81
C ALA A 68 17.80 31.39 -4.99
N SER A 69 16.57 31.83 -5.25
CA SER A 69 15.75 32.40 -4.21
C SER A 69 15.50 31.26 -3.24
N PRO A 70 15.93 31.35 -1.98
CA PRO A 70 15.53 30.38 -0.97
C PRO A 70 14.01 30.52 -0.87
N SER A 71 13.31 29.66 -1.60
CA SER A 71 11.91 29.41 -1.38
C SER A 71 11.84 28.97 0.06
N ALA A 72 11.46 29.90 0.93
CA ALA A 72 11.17 29.69 2.31
C ALA A 72 10.02 28.67 2.34
N ALA A 73 10.37 27.39 2.27
CA ALA A 73 9.69 26.40 3.05
C ALA A 73 9.67 27.00 4.45
N LYS A 74 8.49 27.42 4.89
CA LYS A 74 8.24 27.83 6.28
C LYS A 74 8.36 26.59 7.19
N THR A 75 9.38 25.77 7.00
CA THR A 75 9.89 24.85 7.99
C THR A 75 10.66 25.74 8.95
N SER A 76 10.00 26.14 10.03
CA SER A 76 10.65 26.82 11.16
C SER A 76 11.98 26.12 11.44
N ALA A 77 13.07 26.90 11.48
CA ALA A 77 14.36 26.37 11.90
C ALA A 77 14.17 25.66 13.25
N PHE A 78 14.71 24.45 13.39
CA PHE A 78 14.68 23.75 14.66
C PHE A 78 15.38 24.62 15.72
N VAL A 79 14.64 25.04 16.73
CA VAL A 79 15.19 25.78 17.87
C VAL A 79 15.28 24.80 19.04
N ASN A 80 16.51 24.51 19.46
CA ASN A 80 16.75 23.72 20.66
C ASN A 80 16.43 24.58 21.91
N ARG A 81 15.16 24.59 22.31
CA ARG A 81 14.67 25.27 23.51
C ARG A 81 14.19 24.24 24.54
N ALA A 82 14.20 24.63 25.82
CA ALA A 82 13.55 23.84 26.86
C ALA A 82 12.03 23.73 26.61
N LEU A 83 11.44 22.61 27.02
CA LEU A 83 10.01 22.34 26.91
C LEU A 83 9.20 23.34 27.76
N GLY A 84 8.09 23.82 27.19
CA GLY A 84 7.10 24.62 27.92
C GLY A 84 6.32 23.81 28.97
N LYS A 85 5.52 24.49 29.79
CA LYS A 85 4.78 23.88 30.91
C LYS A 85 3.81 22.75 30.52
N ASP A 86 3.31 22.77 29.29
CA ASP A 86 2.37 21.80 28.75
C ASP A 86 2.94 21.03 27.54
N GLU A 87 4.25 21.10 27.33
CA GLU A 87 4.96 20.35 26.28
C GLU A 87 5.61 19.13 26.92
N LEU A 88 5.50 17.98 26.26
CA LEU A 88 6.04 16.70 26.74
C LEU A 88 7.27 16.31 25.91
N ALA A 89 8.22 15.64 26.56
CA ALA A 89 9.43 15.18 25.91
C ALA A 89 9.17 13.91 25.10
N SER A 90 8.21 13.09 25.54
CA SER A 90 7.97 11.76 25.01
C SER A 90 6.49 11.44 24.91
N ILE A 91 6.13 10.62 23.93
CA ILE A 91 4.77 10.11 23.70
C ILE A 91 4.29 9.29 24.91
N PHE A 92 5.19 8.67 25.67
CA PHE A 92 4.86 7.91 26.89
C PHE A 92 4.47 8.78 28.08
N GLU A 93 4.71 10.09 28.01
CA GLU A 93 4.32 11.04 29.05
C GLU A 93 2.89 11.60 28.80
N LEU A 94 2.30 11.29 27.63
CA LEU A 94 0.93 11.67 27.32
C LEU A 94 -0.05 10.95 28.26
N PRO A 95 -1.26 11.49 28.50
CA PRO A 95 -2.31 10.75 29.18
C PRO A 95 -2.59 9.41 28.48
N ALA A 96 -2.86 8.35 29.26
CA ALA A 96 -3.01 6.97 28.74
C ALA A 96 -4.03 6.82 27.60
N ARG A 97 -5.01 7.73 27.49
CA ARG A 97 -5.99 7.78 26.39
C ARG A 97 -5.40 8.16 25.04
N PHE A 98 -4.26 8.86 25.04
CA PHE A 98 -3.54 9.32 23.86
C PHE A 98 -2.22 8.58 23.64
N GLN A 99 -1.83 7.71 24.59
CA GLN A 99 -0.70 6.81 24.39
C GLN A 99 -1.09 5.72 23.37
N PHE A 100 -0.17 5.40 22.48
CA PHE A 100 -0.34 4.26 21.60
C PHE A 100 -0.34 2.98 22.44
N LYS A 101 -1.36 2.13 22.26
CA LYS A 101 -1.42 0.84 22.93
C LYS A 101 -0.38 -0.09 22.28
N PRO A 102 0.65 -0.56 23.01
CA PRO A 102 1.59 -1.52 22.44
C PRO A 102 0.88 -2.82 22.08
N ILE A 103 1.40 -3.49 21.04
CA ILE A 103 0.91 -4.80 20.60
C ILE A 103 1.09 -5.79 21.77
N GLY A 104 0.02 -6.50 22.13
CA GLY A 104 0.11 -7.51 23.18
C GLY A 104 0.84 -8.77 22.71
N GLU A 105 1.46 -9.53 23.62
CA GLU A 105 2.17 -10.77 23.30
C GLU A 105 1.31 -11.75 22.48
N LYS A 106 0.03 -11.90 22.83
CA LYS A 106 -0.92 -12.75 22.11
C LYS A 106 -1.19 -12.25 20.68
N GLU A 107 -1.23 -10.93 20.48
CA GLU A 107 -1.38 -10.35 19.14
C GLU A 107 -0.10 -10.53 18.33
N LEU A 108 1.07 -10.38 18.98
CA LEU A 108 2.37 -10.62 18.39
C LEU A 108 2.52 -12.08 17.93
N GLU A 109 2.13 -13.05 18.77
CA GLU A 109 2.09 -14.47 18.43
C GLU A 109 1.14 -14.74 17.27
N THR A 110 -0.04 -14.10 17.23
CA THR A 110 -1.01 -14.26 16.15
C THR A 110 -0.46 -13.73 14.81
N ILE A 111 0.22 -12.58 14.83
CA ILE A 111 0.86 -12.00 13.65
C ILE A 111 2.01 -12.90 13.16
N ASN A 112 2.85 -13.37 14.07
CA ASN A 112 4.03 -14.19 13.75
C ASN A 112 3.66 -15.61 13.28
N SER A 113 2.56 -16.18 13.79
CA SER A 113 2.05 -17.49 13.40
C SER A 113 1.16 -17.46 12.15
N GLY A 114 0.97 -16.30 11.53
CA GLY A 114 0.17 -16.15 10.31
C GLY A 114 -1.34 -16.35 10.54
N GLY A 115 -1.82 -16.12 11.77
CA GLY A 115 -3.24 -16.25 12.11
C GLY A 115 -3.79 -17.67 12.10
N ALA A 116 -2.93 -18.69 12.10
CA ALA A 116 -3.35 -20.08 12.24
C ALA A 116 -3.58 -20.39 13.74
N TRP A 117 -4.85 -20.39 14.15
CA TRP A 117 -5.33 -20.92 15.42
C TRP A 117 -6.24 -22.12 15.17
#